data_AF-A0A9E3DU59-F1
#
_entry.id   AF-A0A9E3DU59-F1
#
_cell.length_a   1.000
_cell.length_b   1.000
_cell.length_c   1.000
_cell.angle_alpha   90.00
_cell.angle_beta   90.00
_cell.angle_gamma   90.00
#
_symmetry.space_group_name_H-M   'P 1'
#
loop_
_entity.id
_entity.type
_entity.pdbx_description
1 polymer ?
#
loop_
_entity_poly.entity_id
_entity_poly.type
_entity_poly.pdbx_seq_one_letter_code
_entity_poly.pdbx_strand_id
1 'polypeptide(L)'
;MPPTNAIARLRSTLWRLRCCGAEGMLETDPRTFAIASGVHVDWWRAVDISSRILSTLTWTGAPDPMLLADLIPLLEAGDLLDGWSDAWAAPERCRYHAVRSLTLNRLADWSLDPENHNGAPEQLAGGASYTHALRGTAPGLYSRQSVPAASLSAPHLP
;
A
#
# COMPACT_ATOMS: atom_id res chain seq x y z
N MET A 1 -23.01 -18.73 3.57
CA MET A 1 -23.95 -18.03 4.48
C MET A 1 -23.15 -17.33 5.56
N PRO A 2 -23.52 -16.10 5.96
CA PRO A 2 -22.92 -15.47 7.14
C PRO A 2 -23.22 -16.32 8.39
N PRO A 3 -22.33 -16.31 9.40
CA PRO A 3 -22.55 -17.07 10.62
C PRO A 3 -23.82 -16.56 11.34
N THR A 4 -24.53 -17.46 12.01
CA THR A 4 -25.83 -17.22 12.66
C THR A 4 -25.82 -16.05 13.67
N ASN A 5 -24.64 -15.62 14.11
CA ASN A 5 -24.43 -14.53 15.06
C ASN A 5 -23.66 -13.33 14.49
N ALA A 6 -23.55 -13.19 13.17
CA ALA A 6 -22.78 -12.12 12.52
C ALA A 6 -23.15 -10.72 13.05
N ILE A 7 -24.45 -10.43 13.16
CA ILE A 7 -24.96 -9.13 13.63
C ILE A 7 -24.59 -8.88 15.10
N ALA A 8 -24.74 -9.89 15.96
CA ALA A 8 -24.39 -9.76 17.37
C ALA A 8 -22.87 -9.50 17.53
N ARG A 9 -22.04 -10.25 16.79
CA ARG A 9 -20.57 -10.07 16.79
C ARG A 9 -20.16 -8.68 16.29
N LEU A 10 -20.82 -8.19 15.24
CA LEU A 10 -20.56 -6.85 14.72
C LEU A 10 -20.89 -5.78 15.77
N ARG A 11 -22.06 -5.84 16.40
CA ARG A 11 -22.46 -4.90 17.46
C ARG A 11 -21.50 -4.91 18.63
N SER A 12 -21.10 -6.10 19.11
CA SER A 12 -20.10 -6.22 20.18
C SER A 12 -18.75 -5.65 19.78
N THR A 13 -18.31 -5.83 18.54
CA THR A 13 -17.05 -5.29 18.04
C THR A 13 -17.09 -3.75 17.97
N LEU A 14 -18.16 -3.18 17.44
CA LEU A 14 -18.36 -1.73 17.38
C LEU A 14 -18.40 -1.10 18.77
N TRP A 15 -19.06 -1.75 19.73
CA TRP A 15 -19.06 -1.30 21.13
C TRP A 15 -17.65 -1.30 21.72
N ARG A 16 -16.85 -2.35 21.48
CA ARG A 16 -15.46 -2.41 21.95
C ARG A 16 -14.61 -1.31 21.34
N LEU A 17 -14.74 -1.06 20.04
CA LEU A 17 -14.02 0.02 19.35
C LEU A 17 -14.36 1.38 19.98
N ARG A 18 -15.65 1.63 20.26
CA ARG A 18 -16.10 2.83 20.96
C ARG A 18 -15.44 2.96 22.34
N CYS A 19 -15.45 1.88 23.14
CA CYS A 19 -14.80 1.88 24.46
C CYS A 19 -13.29 2.09 24.41
N CYS A 20 -12.63 1.76 23.30
CA CYS A 20 -11.22 2.03 23.06
C CYS A 20 -10.94 3.45 22.57
N GLY A 21 -11.94 4.34 22.51
CA GLY A 21 -11.80 5.73 22.05
C GLY A 21 -11.86 5.90 20.53
N ALA A 22 -12.18 4.85 19.77
CA ALA A 22 -12.31 4.92 18.31
C ALA A 22 -13.65 5.52 17.83
N GLU A 23 -14.39 6.20 18.72
CA GLU A 23 -15.72 6.77 18.40
C GLU A 23 -15.63 7.83 17.28
N GLY A 24 -14.53 8.59 17.21
CA GLY A 24 -14.28 9.55 16.13
C GLY A 24 -13.62 8.96 14.88
N MET A 25 -13.33 7.65 14.87
CA MET A 25 -12.65 7.02 13.73
C MET A 25 -13.61 6.45 12.69
N LEU A 26 -14.87 6.23 13.06
CA LEU A 26 -15.87 5.60 12.21
C LEU A 26 -17.09 6.50 12.08
N GLU A 27 -17.50 6.74 10.84
CA GLU A 27 -18.82 7.28 10.51
C GLU A 27 -19.77 6.09 10.30
N THR A 28 -20.91 6.12 10.99
CA THR A 28 -21.90 5.03 10.95
C THR A 28 -23.18 5.49 10.27
N ASP A 29 -23.57 4.79 9.20
CA ASP A 29 -24.88 4.91 8.54
C ASP A 29 -25.73 3.66 8.85
N PRO A 30 -27.08 3.71 8.78
CA PRO A 30 -27.91 2.53 9.00
C PRO A 30 -27.55 1.30 8.13
N ARG A 31 -26.84 1.48 7.00
CA ARG A 31 -26.47 0.38 6.09
C ARG A 31 -24.97 0.15 5.96
N THR A 32 -24.13 1.09 6.37
CA THR A 32 -22.68 1.04 6.12
C THR A 32 -21.87 1.60 7.28
N PHE A 33 -20.60 1.24 7.30
CA PHE A 33 -19.59 1.84 8.15
C PHE A 33 -18.51 2.40 7.25
N ALA A 34 -18.07 3.62 7.52
CA ALA A 34 -16.96 4.26 6.84
C ALA A 34 -15.94 4.72 7.87
N ILE A 35 -14.68 4.83 7.45
CA ILE A 35 -13.67 5.55 8.21
C ILE A 35 -14.04 7.04 8.13
N ALA A 36 -13.99 7.73 9.27
CA ALA A 36 -14.36 9.14 9.33
C ALA A 36 -13.45 10.00 8.46
N SER A 37 -14.00 11.04 7.84
CA SER A 37 -13.31 11.90 6.87
C SER A 37 -12.04 12.58 7.40
N GLY A 38 -11.93 12.80 8.71
CA GLY A 38 -10.74 13.37 9.36
C GLY A 38 -9.67 12.34 9.76
N VAL A 39 -9.88 11.06 9.52
CA VAL A 39 -8.93 10.00 9.87
C VAL A 39 -7.93 9.80 8.76
N HIS A 40 -6.66 9.91 9.12
CA HIS A 40 -5.56 9.57 8.22
C HIS A 40 -5.20 8.09 8.36
N VAL A 41 -5.10 7.42 7.22
CA VAL A 41 -4.64 6.03 7.12
C VAL A 41 -3.31 6.06 6.39
N ASP A 42 -2.28 5.49 7.01
CA ASP A 42 -0.90 5.50 6.50
C ASP A 42 -0.80 4.94 5.08
N TRP A 43 -1.58 3.89 4.79
CA TRP A 43 -1.74 3.39 3.43
C TRP A 43 -2.12 4.50 2.47
N TRP A 44 -3.27 5.15 2.69
CA TRP A 44 -3.84 6.10 1.74
C TRP A 44 -2.84 7.22 1.46
N ARG A 45 -2.16 7.67 2.52
CA ARG A 45 -1.09 8.65 2.41
C ARG A 45 0.09 8.12 1.58
N ALA A 46 0.56 6.90 1.84
CA ALA A 46 1.67 6.30 1.10
C ALA A 46 1.36 6.14 -0.40
N VAL A 47 0.15 5.71 -0.75
CA VAL A 47 -0.28 5.57 -2.15
C VAL A 47 -0.45 6.93 -2.83
N ASP A 48 -1.02 7.92 -2.14
CA ASP A 48 -1.15 9.28 -2.67
C ASP A 48 0.22 9.90 -2.96
N ILE A 49 1.13 9.86 -1.97
CA ILE A 49 2.49 10.38 -2.13
C ILE A 49 3.23 9.65 -3.25
N SER A 50 3.13 8.32 -3.30
CA SER A 50 3.73 7.51 -4.36
C SER A 50 3.23 7.91 -5.75
N SER A 51 1.93 8.14 -5.89
CA SER A 51 1.32 8.59 -7.15
C SER A 51 1.80 9.98 -7.55
N ARG A 52 1.91 10.91 -6.58
CA ARG A 52 2.42 12.26 -6.82
C ARG A 52 3.89 12.25 -7.23
N ILE A 53 4.74 11.47 -6.57
CA ILE A 53 6.15 11.32 -6.94
C ILE A 53 6.29 10.77 -8.37
N LEU A 54 5.52 9.74 -8.72
CA LEU A 54 5.53 9.17 -10.08
C LEU A 54 5.09 10.20 -11.13
N SER A 55 4.07 11.00 -10.83
CA SER A 55 3.61 12.08 -11.70
C SER A 55 4.68 13.16 -11.87
N THR A 56 5.28 13.63 -10.77
CA THR A 56 6.33 14.66 -10.80
C THR A 56 7.56 14.17 -11.56
N LEU A 57 8.04 12.95 -11.31
CA LEU A 57 9.14 12.35 -12.08
C LEU A 57 8.85 12.29 -13.58
N THR A 58 7.61 12.02 -13.97
CA THR A 58 7.21 11.97 -15.38
C THR A 58 7.20 13.36 -16.02
N TRP A 59 6.84 14.41 -15.27
CA TRP A 59 6.67 15.76 -15.82
C TRP A 59 7.93 16.63 -15.73
N THR A 60 8.61 16.62 -14.57
CA THR A 60 9.76 17.49 -14.29
C THR A 60 11.10 16.74 -14.34
N GLY A 61 11.07 15.40 -14.39
CA GLY A 61 12.29 14.58 -14.34
C GLY A 61 12.96 14.54 -12.96
N ALA A 62 12.37 15.12 -11.92
CA ALA A 62 12.92 15.14 -10.57
C ALA A 62 11.82 14.98 -9.51
N PRO A 63 12.03 14.20 -8.43
CA PRO A 63 11.05 14.06 -7.37
C PRO A 63 11.00 15.30 -6.48
N ASP A 64 9.84 15.56 -5.88
CA ASP A 64 9.70 16.61 -4.85
C ASP A 64 10.36 16.12 -3.54
N PRO A 65 11.38 16.82 -3.00
CA PRO A 65 12.06 16.43 -1.78
C PRO A 65 11.16 16.34 -0.55
N MET A 66 10.12 17.17 -0.46
CA MET A 66 9.17 17.13 0.67
C MET A 66 8.31 15.87 0.61
N LEU A 67 7.86 15.48 -0.59
CA LEU A 67 7.12 14.24 -0.77
C LEU A 67 7.98 13.01 -0.49
N LEU A 68 9.26 13.06 -0.87
CA LEU A 68 10.18 11.98 -0.56
C LEU A 68 10.33 11.84 0.96
N ALA A 69 10.60 12.94 1.67
CA ALA A 69 10.74 12.95 3.13
C ALA A 69 9.50 12.39 3.86
N ASP A 70 8.28 12.67 3.35
CA ASP A 70 7.04 12.12 3.90
C ASP A 70 6.84 10.63 3.56
N LEU A 71 7.31 10.17 2.39
CA LEU A 71 7.14 8.77 1.96
C LEU A 71 8.01 7.81 2.77
N ILE A 72 9.23 8.22 3.07
CA ILE A 72 10.26 7.35 3.64
C ILE A 72 9.82 6.67 4.94
N PRO A 73 9.32 7.39 5.97
CA PRO A 73 8.84 6.75 7.19
C PRO A 73 7.71 5.74 6.95
N LEU A 74 6.84 6.02 5.98
CA LEU A 74 5.72 5.13 5.62
C LEU A 74 6.19 3.83 4.94
N LEU A 75 7.33 3.87 4.25
CA LEU A 75 7.95 2.68 3.67
C LEU A 75 8.73 1.86 4.70
N GLU A 76 9.24 2.49 5.75
CA GLU A 76 9.95 1.83 6.85
C GLU A 76 9.00 1.20 7.88
N ALA A 77 7.73 1.62 7.91
CA ALA A 77 6.72 1.14 8.87
C ALA A 77 6.37 -0.36 8.76
N GLY A 78 6.85 -1.07 7.74
CA GLY A 78 6.72 -2.52 7.60
C GLY A 78 5.80 -2.97 6.48
N ASP A 79 5.20 -4.16 6.63
CA ASP A 79 4.22 -4.68 5.70
C ASP A 79 2.80 -4.24 6.09
N LEU A 80 1.97 -4.06 5.08
CA LEU A 80 0.59 -3.66 5.24
C LEU A 80 -0.21 -4.77 5.94
N LEU A 81 -0.85 -4.44 7.06
CA LEU A 81 -1.63 -5.38 7.87
C LEU A 81 -0.82 -6.63 8.23
N ASP A 82 0.43 -6.43 8.65
CA ASP A 82 1.27 -7.54 9.12
C ASP A 82 0.58 -8.33 10.24
N GLY A 83 0.68 -9.66 10.17
CA GLY A 83 -0.03 -10.59 11.06
C GLY A 83 -1.50 -10.86 10.72
N TRP A 84 -2.10 -10.19 9.73
CA TRP A 84 -3.48 -10.49 9.31
C TRP A 84 -3.52 -11.59 8.25
N SER A 85 -4.25 -12.68 8.55
CA SER A 85 -4.37 -13.86 7.70
C SER A 85 -5.66 -13.90 6.87
N ASP A 86 -6.50 -12.86 6.94
CA ASP A 86 -7.76 -12.84 6.22
C ASP A 86 -7.55 -12.85 4.70
N ALA A 87 -8.36 -13.63 3.98
CA ALA A 87 -8.22 -13.81 2.54
C ALA A 87 -8.34 -12.50 1.73
N TRP A 88 -9.05 -11.49 2.26
CA TRP A 88 -9.18 -10.18 1.63
C TRP A 88 -7.91 -9.32 1.75
N ALA A 89 -7.05 -9.56 2.75
CA ALA A 89 -5.85 -8.77 2.99
C ALA A 89 -4.72 -9.11 1.99
N ALA A 90 -4.68 -10.35 1.49
CA ALA A 90 -3.69 -10.79 0.51
C ALA A 90 -3.68 -9.95 -0.79
N PRO A 91 -4.81 -9.76 -1.50
CA PRO A 91 -4.81 -8.93 -2.70
C PRO A 91 -4.50 -7.45 -2.41
N GLU A 92 -4.88 -6.92 -1.23
CA GLU A 92 -4.51 -5.57 -0.81
C GLU A 92 -2.98 -5.43 -0.63
N ARG A 93 -2.34 -6.37 0.05
CA ARG A 93 -0.87 -6.41 0.16
C ARG A 93 -0.18 -6.47 -1.18
N CYS A 94 -0.66 -7.32 -2.09
CA CYS A 94 -0.13 -7.37 -3.45
C CYS A 94 -0.21 -6.01 -4.16
N ARG A 95 -1.35 -5.30 -4.04
CA ARG A 95 -1.49 -3.95 -4.63
C ARG A 95 -0.51 -2.95 -4.01
N TYR A 96 -0.39 -2.95 -2.68
CA TYR A 96 0.55 -2.07 -1.99
C TYR A 96 2.00 -2.34 -2.40
N HIS A 97 2.42 -3.61 -2.45
CA HIS A 97 3.76 -3.98 -2.91
C HIS A 97 4.03 -3.57 -4.35
N ALA A 98 3.03 -3.66 -5.24
CA ALA A 98 3.17 -3.23 -6.63
C ALA A 98 3.43 -1.72 -6.73
N VAL A 99 2.64 -0.90 -6.02
CA VAL A 99 2.84 0.57 -5.97
C VAL A 99 4.21 0.90 -5.37
N ARG A 100 4.54 0.30 -4.21
CA ARG A 100 5.82 0.50 -3.53
C ARG A 100 7.01 0.17 -4.43
N SER A 101 7.00 -1.00 -5.06
CA SER A 101 8.09 -1.44 -5.94
C SER A 101 8.23 -0.53 -7.16
N LEU A 102 7.12 -0.13 -7.77
CA LEU A 102 7.13 0.79 -8.91
C LEU A 102 7.76 2.14 -8.53
N THR A 103 7.33 2.73 -7.42
CA THR A 103 7.85 4.01 -6.94
C THR A 103 9.34 3.92 -6.59
N LEU A 104 9.75 2.87 -5.88
CA LEU A 104 11.14 2.66 -5.52
C LEU A 104 12.04 2.45 -6.76
N ASN A 105 11.59 1.65 -7.74
CA ASN A 105 12.32 1.45 -8.98
C ASN A 105 12.49 2.77 -9.74
N ARG A 106 11.44 3.59 -9.84
CA ARG A 106 11.53 4.89 -10.52
C ARG A 106 12.46 5.88 -9.82
N LEU A 107 12.46 5.89 -8.49
CA LEU A 107 13.39 6.70 -7.71
C LEU A 107 14.84 6.22 -7.86
N ALA A 108 15.05 4.90 -7.92
CA ALA A 108 16.36 4.32 -8.18
C ALA A 108 16.86 4.68 -9.59
N ASP A 109 16.01 4.52 -10.61
CA ASP A 109 16.33 4.91 -12.00
C ASP A 109 16.73 6.38 -12.09
N TRP A 110 15.94 7.27 -11.46
CA TRP A 110 16.24 8.70 -11.40
C TRP A 110 17.58 9.01 -10.72
N SER A 111 17.86 8.35 -9.59
CA SER A 111 19.08 8.55 -8.82
C SER A 111 20.34 8.04 -9.54
N LEU A 112 20.20 7.10 -10.47
CA LEU A 112 21.31 6.53 -11.22
C LEU A 112 21.65 7.33 -12.48
N ASP A 113 20.81 8.28 -12.86
CA ASP A 113 21.06 9.14 -14.03
C ASP A 113 22.25 10.09 -13.75
N PRO A 114 23.34 10.01 -14.54
CA PRO A 114 24.54 10.81 -14.32
C PRO A 114 24.30 12.33 -14.41
N GLU A 115 23.25 12.79 -15.11
CA GLU A 115 22.93 14.23 -15.20
C GLU A 115 22.36 14.78 -13.88
N ASN A 116 21.77 13.92 -13.05
CA ASN A 116 21.12 14.31 -11.79
C ASN A 116 22.09 14.40 -10.60
N HIS A 117 23.32 13.88 -10.73
CA HIS A 117 24.34 13.88 -9.67
C HIS A 117 24.94 15.28 -9.38
N ASN A 118 24.65 16.29 -10.22
CA ASN A 118 25.14 17.67 -10.04
C ASN A 118 24.22 18.56 -9.19
N GLY A 119 23.03 18.07 -8.81
CA GLY A 119 22.01 18.84 -8.09
C GLY A 119 21.60 18.27 -6.75
N ALA A 120 22.26 17.23 -6.23
CA ALA A 120 21.92 16.66 -4.94
C ALA A 120 22.38 17.60 -3.82
N PRO A 121 21.48 18.25 -3.06
CA PRO A 121 21.90 18.85 -1.80
C PRO A 121 22.37 17.70 -0.89
N GLU A 122 23.63 17.80 -0.50
CA GLU A 122 24.38 16.97 0.45
C GLU A 122 23.66 16.77 1.81
N GLN A 123 22.48 17.36 2.01
CA GLN A 123 21.62 17.22 3.19
C GLN A 123 20.70 15.99 3.17
N LEU A 124 20.59 15.24 2.06
CA LEU A 124 19.99 13.89 2.07
C LEU A 124 21.01 12.78 2.41
N ALA A 125 22.19 13.16 2.90
CA ALA A 125 23.23 12.26 3.42
C ALA A 125 22.87 11.64 4.79
N GLY A 126 21.65 11.14 4.93
CA GLY A 126 21.34 9.95 5.74
C GLY A 126 21.53 8.67 4.92
N GLY A 127 22.56 8.64 4.06
CA GLY A 127 22.75 7.72 2.93
C GLY A 127 22.97 6.23 3.25
N ALA A 128 22.81 5.81 4.50
CA ALA A 128 22.86 4.41 4.90
C ALA A 128 21.47 3.73 4.91
N SER A 129 20.36 4.47 5.03
CA SER A 129 19.01 3.87 5.11
C SER A 129 18.33 3.67 3.76
N TYR A 130 18.47 4.61 2.81
CA TYR A 130 17.78 4.53 1.51
C TYR A 130 18.27 3.39 0.62
N THR A 131 19.58 3.15 0.61
CA THR A 131 20.18 2.08 -0.19
C THR A 131 19.85 0.69 0.36
N HIS A 132 19.53 0.58 1.65
CA HIS A 132 19.06 -0.67 2.25
C HIS A 132 17.58 -0.94 1.96
N ALA A 133 16.72 0.09 2.03
CA ALA A 133 15.30 0.00 1.67
C ALA A 133 15.08 -0.32 0.17
N LEU A 134 15.96 0.18 -0.71
CA LEU A 134 15.94 -0.11 -2.15
C LEU A 134 16.56 -1.47 -2.52
N ARG A 135 17.37 -2.08 -1.64
CA ARG A 135 18.04 -3.37 -1.88
C ARG A 135 17.22 -4.57 -1.38
N GLY A 136 16.25 -4.34 -0.50
CA GLY A 136 15.49 -5.37 0.21
C GLY A 136 14.14 -5.77 -0.40
N THR A 137 14.06 -6.06 -1.70
CA THR A 137 12.89 -6.78 -2.28
C THR A 137 13.33 -7.84 -3.27
N ALA A 138 13.87 -8.92 -2.74
CA ALA A 138 13.85 -10.22 -3.41
C ALA A 138 13.08 -11.22 -2.52
N PRO A 139 11.80 -11.49 -2.79
CA PRO A 139 11.20 -12.75 -2.35
C PRO A 139 11.68 -13.83 -3.31
N GLY A 140 12.43 -14.79 -2.76
CA GLY A 140 12.86 -15.98 -3.47
C GLY A 140 11.67 -16.82 -3.98
N LEU A 141 11.92 -17.43 -5.15
CA LEU A 141 11.46 -18.75 -5.56
C LEU A 141 10.05 -19.18 -5.11
N TYR A 142 9.06 -18.96 -5.98
CA TYR A 142 7.93 -19.89 -6.07
C TYR A 142 7.86 -20.47 -7.48
N SER A 143 8.01 -21.79 -7.52
CA SER A 143 8.04 -22.65 -8.69
C SER A 143 6.86 -22.44 -9.63
N ARG A 144 7.17 -22.35 -10.93
CA ARG A 144 6.25 -22.64 -12.03
C ARG A 144 5.65 -24.04 -11.81
N GLN A 145 4.39 -24.13 -11.41
CA GLN A 145 3.54 -25.27 -11.76
C GLN A 145 2.57 -24.83 -12.84
N SER A 146 2.77 -25.42 -14.01
CA SER A 146 1.95 -25.32 -15.20
C SER A 146 0.79 -26.32 -15.08
N VAL A 147 -0.46 -25.89 -15.25
CA VAL A 147 -1.64 -26.76 -15.40
C VAL A 147 -2.61 -26.10 -16.41
N PRO A 148 -3.28 -26.87 -17.29
CA PRO A 148 -3.52 -26.48 -18.69
C PRO A 148 -4.88 -25.80 -18.95
N ALA A 149 -4.99 -25.25 -20.16
CA ALA A 149 -6.20 -24.66 -20.72
C ALA A 149 -7.34 -25.69 -20.81
N ALA A 150 -8.48 -25.38 -20.21
CA ALA A 150 -9.75 -26.05 -20.44
C ALA A 150 -10.75 -25.05 -21.02
N SER A 151 -11.19 -25.37 -22.24
CA SER A 151 -12.11 -24.62 -23.09
C SER A 151 -13.45 -24.32 -22.42
N LEU A 152 -13.90 -23.08 -22.55
CA LEU A 152 -15.28 -22.66 -22.27
C LEU A 152 -16.24 -23.31 -23.27
N SER A 153 -17.16 -24.14 -22.79
CA SER A 153 -18.35 -24.58 -23.50
C SER A 153 -19.56 -23.83 -22.91
N ALA A 154 -20.27 -23.08 -23.75
CA ALA A 154 -21.45 -22.31 -23.37
C ALA A 154 -22.70 -23.20 -23.25
N PRO A 155 -23.63 -22.94 -22.31
CA PRO A 155 -24.95 -23.56 -22.32
C PRO A 155 -26.01 -22.67 -22.98
N HIS A 156 -26.78 -23.35 -23.84
CA HIS A 156 -28.07 -22.99 -24.43
C HIS A 156 -29.08 -22.47 -23.39
N LEU A 157 -29.80 -21.41 -23.73
CA LEU A 157 -31.04 -20.99 -23.05
C LEU A 157 -32.22 -21.81 -23.60
N PRO A 158 -33.22 -22.14 -22.75
CA PRO A 158 -34.49 -22.72 -23.17
C PRO A 158 -35.41 -21.71 -23.86
#